data_AF-A0A1I2P7N1-F1
#
_entry.id   AF-A0A1I2P7N1-F1
#
_cell.length_a   1.000
_cell.length_b   1.000
_cell.length_c   1.000
_cell.angle_alpha   90.00
_cell.angle_beta   90.00
_cell.angle_gamma   90.00
#
_symmetry.space_group_name_H-M   'P 1'
#
loop_
_entity.id
_entity.type
_entity.pdbx_description
1 polymer ?
#
loop_
_entity_poly.entity_id
_entity_poly.type
_entity_poly.pdbx_seq_one_letter_code
_entity_poly.pdbx_strand_id
1 'polypeptide(L)'
;MGNKLDLKLKVTFAVIMLLAAINVSAANKKATIYAFGFSASFNDSIVYFTDIQQIDNATIESKSKFLLNRAEYADQFRDYFNSIGLEHRTCIISYGLTLKDAEKKLVKLRKRYSKGGHYKIKYLAGNDFKFRVISHEELATELPIPKIDENKKKEKKLPEGNRPVADDSE
;
A
#
# COMPACT_ATOMS: atom_id res chain seq x y z
N MET A 1 22.71 -48.33 19.68
CA MET A 1 22.90 -46.91 19.31
C MET A 1 21.61 -46.18 18.88
N GLY A 2 20.50 -46.88 18.56
CA GLY A 2 19.27 -46.26 18.02
C GLY A 2 18.60 -45.19 18.89
N ASN A 3 18.41 -45.42 20.19
CA ASN A 3 17.59 -44.55 21.06
C ASN A 3 18.00 -43.07 21.09
N LYS A 4 19.30 -42.76 20.91
CA LYS A 4 19.79 -41.36 20.83
C LYS A 4 19.47 -40.69 19.49
N LEU A 5 19.38 -41.45 18.40
CA LEU A 5 19.00 -40.94 17.08
C LEU A 5 17.50 -40.68 17.02
N ASP A 6 16.69 -41.63 17.51
CA ASP A 6 15.24 -41.48 17.71
C ASP A 6 14.88 -40.26 18.57
N LEU A 7 15.56 -40.09 19.72
CA LEU A 7 15.31 -38.95 20.60
C LEU A 7 15.64 -37.62 19.91
N LYS A 8 16.75 -37.54 19.18
CA LYS A 8 17.10 -36.35 18.38
C LYS A 8 16.06 -36.08 17.29
N LEU A 9 15.62 -37.11 16.55
CA LEU A 9 14.62 -36.96 15.49
C LEU A 9 13.28 -36.44 16.05
N LYS A 10 12.83 -36.98 17.18
CA LYS A 10 11.62 -36.54 17.89
C LYS A 10 11.73 -35.10 18.40
N VAL A 11 12.88 -34.71 18.96
CA VAL A 11 13.14 -33.32 19.38
C VAL A 11 13.14 -32.37 18.18
N THR A 12 13.81 -32.70 17.09
CA THR A 12 13.80 -31.88 15.86
C THR A 12 12.39 -31.71 15.32
N PHE A 13 11.59 -32.78 15.28
CA PHE A 13 10.21 -32.72 14.79
C PHE A 13 9.30 -31.87 15.71
N ALA A 14 9.49 -31.96 17.03
CA ALA A 14 8.79 -31.11 17.99
C ALA A 14 9.14 -29.62 17.86
N VAL A 15 10.43 -29.30 17.59
CA VAL A 15 10.87 -27.92 17.32
C VAL A 15 10.27 -27.38 16.02
N ILE A 16 10.22 -28.18 14.95
CA ILE A 16 9.58 -27.79 13.68
C ILE A 16 8.07 -27.53 13.87
N MET A 17 7.37 -28.38 14.63
CA MET A 17 5.95 -28.18 14.93
C MET A 17 5.69 -26.92 15.79
N LEU A 18 6.59 -26.61 16.73
CA LEU A 18 6.50 -25.38 17.53
C LEU A 18 6.71 -24.12 16.67
N LEU A 19 7.62 -24.18 15.68
CA LEU A 19 7.87 -23.09 14.73
C LEU A 19 6.69 -22.89 13.75
N ALA A 20 5.99 -23.95 13.35
CA ALA A 20 4.84 -23.88 12.46
C ALA A 20 3.58 -23.23 13.09
N ALA A 21 3.51 -23.18 14.43
CA ALA A 21 2.33 -22.70 15.16
C ALA A 21 2.21 -21.17 15.26
N ILE A 22 3.23 -20.39 14.87
CA ILE A 22 3.29 -18.93 15.13
C ILE A 22 2.58 -18.09 14.05
N ASN A 23 1.43 -18.55 13.57
CA ASN A 23 0.59 -17.79 12.63
C ASN A 23 -0.35 -16.84 13.39
N VAL A 24 0.21 -15.74 13.91
CA VAL A 24 -0.57 -14.66 14.52
C VAL A 24 -1.26 -13.86 13.42
N SER A 25 -2.51 -14.22 13.11
CA SER A 25 -3.39 -13.36 12.31
C SER A 25 -3.63 -12.04 13.05
N ALA A 26 -3.39 -10.92 12.38
CA ALA A 26 -3.52 -9.60 12.96
C ALA A 26 -4.98 -9.15 12.85
N ALA A 27 -5.70 -9.15 13.97
CA ALA A 27 -7.09 -8.69 14.01
C ALA A 27 -7.18 -7.20 13.63
N ASN A 28 -7.91 -6.90 12.55
CA ASN A 28 -8.20 -5.53 12.14
C ASN A 28 -9.34 -4.96 13.00
N LYS A 29 -9.25 -3.69 13.39
CA LYS A 29 -10.31 -3.00 14.13
C LYS A 29 -10.59 -1.62 13.56
N LYS A 30 -11.84 -1.16 13.73
CA LYS A 30 -12.23 0.22 13.45
C LYS A 30 -11.79 1.13 14.61
N ALA A 31 -11.37 2.34 14.28
CA ALA A 31 -11.01 3.38 15.24
C ALA A 31 -11.15 4.77 14.62
N THR A 32 -11.46 5.76 15.46
CA THR A 32 -11.22 7.17 15.15
C THR A 32 -9.72 7.44 15.19
N ILE A 33 -9.21 8.13 14.17
CA ILE A 33 -7.84 8.64 14.11
C ILE A 33 -7.83 10.15 13.86
N TYR A 34 -6.74 10.80 14.23
CA TYR A 34 -6.47 12.20 13.95
C TYR A 34 -5.29 12.25 12.99
N ALA A 35 -5.49 12.77 11.79
CA ALA A 35 -4.51 12.67 10.70
C ALA A 35 -4.28 13.98 9.96
N PHE A 36 -3.09 14.13 9.37
CA PHE A 36 -2.74 15.24 8.51
C PHE A 36 -1.95 14.74 7.29
N GLY A 37 -2.14 15.42 6.15
CA GLY A 37 -1.35 15.24 4.95
C GLY A 37 -0.06 16.06 5.01
N PHE A 38 1.01 15.49 4.46
CA PHE A 38 2.25 16.21 4.14
C PHE A 38 2.63 15.90 2.69
N SER A 39 2.96 16.94 1.91
CA SER A 39 3.34 16.83 0.51
C SER A 39 4.59 17.65 0.22
N ALA A 40 5.59 17.02 -0.40
CA ALA A 40 6.83 17.65 -0.82
C ALA A 40 7.11 17.37 -2.30
N SER A 41 7.62 18.36 -3.02
CA SER A 41 8.21 18.16 -4.34
C SER A 41 9.72 17.94 -4.19
N PHE A 42 10.32 17.25 -5.16
CA PHE A 42 11.76 17.30 -5.39
C PHE A 42 12.14 18.35 -6.45
N ASN A 43 11.16 18.83 -7.23
CA ASN A 43 11.33 19.79 -8.31
C ASN A 43 11.10 21.25 -7.85
N ASP A 44 10.54 21.43 -6.65
CA ASP A 44 10.37 22.74 -5.99
C ASP A 44 10.73 22.63 -4.50
N SER A 45 11.00 23.76 -3.84
CA SER A 45 11.25 23.81 -2.39
C SER A 45 9.98 23.96 -1.55
N ILE A 46 8.80 23.71 -2.12
CA ILE A 46 7.50 23.95 -1.50
C ILE A 46 6.97 22.68 -0.84
N VAL A 47 6.70 22.78 0.46
CA VAL A 47 6.02 21.73 1.22
C VAL A 47 4.64 22.19 1.64
N TYR A 48 3.66 21.31 1.53
CA TYR A 48 2.28 21.55 1.95
C TYR A 48 1.94 20.68 3.16
N PHE A 49 1.21 21.25 4.11
CA PHE A 49 0.59 20.55 5.22
C PHE A 49 -0.92 20.79 5.19
N THR A 50 -1.72 19.78 5.49
CA THR A 50 -3.12 20.00 5.86
C THR A 50 -3.22 20.40 7.34
N ASP A 51 -4.40 20.86 7.75
CA ASP A 51 -4.81 20.80 9.16
C ASP A 51 -4.98 19.35 9.63
N ILE A 52 -5.12 19.15 10.95
CA ILE A 52 -5.44 17.84 11.52
C ILE A 52 -6.94 17.59 11.36
N GLN A 53 -7.27 16.45 10.76
CA GLN A 53 -8.61 16.00 10.46
C GLN A 53 -8.94 14.77 11.31
N GLN A 54 -10.15 14.75 11.88
CA GLN A 54 -10.69 13.53 12.48
C GLN A 54 -11.21 12.63 11.36
N ILE A 55 -10.80 11.37 11.38
CA ILE A 55 -11.24 10.33 10.45
C ILE A 55 -11.81 9.18 11.29
N ASP A 56 -13.14 9.06 11.30
CA ASP A 56 -13.84 7.98 11.98
C ASP A 56 -13.85 6.70 11.14
N ASN A 57 -14.05 5.54 11.76
CA ASN A 57 -14.09 4.22 11.10
C ASN A 57 -12.85 3.87 10.22
N ALA A 58 -11.70 4.48 10.49
CA ALA A 58 -10.43 4.06 9.91
C ALA A 58 -10.06 2.65 10.39
N THR A 59 -9.54 1.81 9.48
CA THR A 59 -9.13 0.44 9.81
C THR A 59 -7.69 0.44 10.30
N ILE A 60 -7.47 0.02 11.55
CA ILE A 60 -6.13 -0.11 12.14
C ILE A 60 -5.87 -1.54 12.62
N GLU A 61 -4.62 -1.97 12.51
CA GLU A 61 -4.18 -3.26 13.04
C GLU A 61 -4.21 -3.24 14.57
N SER A 62 -4.86 -4.22 15.21
CA SER A 62 -5.10 -4.18 16.66
C SER A 62 -3.83 -4.21 17.51
N LYS A 63 -2.73 -4.82 17.02
CA LYS A 63 -1.46 -4.94 17.75
C LYS A 63 -0.56 -3.73 17.54
N SER A 64 -0.05 -3.49 16.33
CA SER A 64 0.86 -2.37 16.04
C SER A 64 0.21 -0.99 16.04
N LYS A 65 -1.12 -0.92 15.93
CA LYS A 65 -1.89 0.31 15.62
C LYS A 65 -1.55 0.92 14.25
N PHE A 66 -1.02 0.12 13.33
CA PHE A 66 -0.76 0.53 11.95
C PHE A 66 -2.07 0.84 11.21
N LEU A 67 -2.10 1.94 10.47
CA LEU A 67 -3.21 2.30 9.58
C LEU A 67 -3.08 1.51 8.28
N LEU A 68 -4.01 0.60 8.03
CA LEU A 68 -3.92 -0.33 6.88
C LEU A 68 -3.99 0.42 5.54
N ASN A 69 -5.03 1.22 5.36
CA ASN A 69 -5.35 1.89 4.09
C ASN A 69 -4.50 3.15 3.86
N ARG A 70 -3.21 3.11 4.24
CA ARG A 70 -2.32 4.29 4.27
C ARG A 70 -1.91 4.75 2.86
N ALA A 71 -1.80 3.83 1.92
CA ALA A 71 -1.46 4.15 0.53
C ALA A 71 -2.61 4.94 -0.10
N GLU A 72 -3.82 4.43 0.04
CA GLU A 72 -5.09 4.98 -0.44
C GLU A 72 -5.36 6.40 0.09
N TYR A 73 -5.06 6.67 1.36
CA TYR A 73 -5.10 8.05 1.88
C TYR A 73 -4.01 8.95 1.27
N ALA A 74 -2.80 8.44 1.04
CA ALA A 74 -1.74 9.20 0.37
C ALA A 74 -2.08 9.47 -1.10
N ASP A 75 -2.78 8.54 -1.73
CA ASP A 75 -3.28 8.57 -3.10
C ASP A 75 -4.38 9.62 -3.25
N GLN A 76 -5.41 9.64 -2.38
CA GLN A 76 -6.38 10.75 -2.31
C GLN A 76 -5.70 12.13 -2.27
N PHE A 77 -4.61 12.24 -1.50
CA PHE A 77 -3.89 13.52 -1.35
C PHE A 77 -3.03 13.85 -2.57
N ARG A 78 -2.43 12.84 -3.23
CA ARG A 78 -1.75 12.99 -4.52
C ARG A 78 -2.73 13.42 -5.61
N ASP A 79 -3.90 12.80 -5.69
CA ASP A 79 -4.87 13.02 -6.74
C ASP A 79 -5.49 14.42 -6.64
N TYR A 80 -5.61 14.97 -5.41
CA TYR A 80 -5.88 16.40 -5.19
C TYR A 80 -4.80 17.30 -5.80
N PHE A 81 -3.51 17.01 -5.61
CA PHE A 81 -2.45 17.82 -6.22
C PHE A 81 -2.42 17.70 -7.75
N ASN A 82 -2.66 16.49 -8.28
CA ASN A 82 -2.77 16.27 -9.72
C ASN A 82 -3.94 17.07 -10.32
N SER A 83 -5.10 17.12 -9.66
CA SER A 83 -6.28 17.84 -10.17
C SER A 83 -6.10 19.36 -10.23
N ILE A 84 -5.16 19.92 -9.47
CA ILE A 84 -4.75 21.33 -9.52
C ILE A 84 -3.44 21.58 -10.30
N GLY A 85 -2.96 20.59 -11.07
CA GLY A 85 -1.77 20.70 -11.93
C GLY A 85 -0.43 20.73 -11.18
N LEU A 86 -0.39 20.28 -9.93
CA LEU A 86 0.83 20.19 -9.11
C LEU A 86 1.32 18.73 -9.01
N GLU A 87 1.60 18.12 -10.16
CA GLU A 87 1.96 16.71 -10.28
C GLU A 87 3.33 16.34 -9.65
N HIS A 88 3.62 15.04 -9.62
CA HIS A 88 4.90 14.45 -9.18
C HIS A 88 5.33 14.77 -7.74
N ARG A 89 4.38 15.10 -6.86
CA ARG A 89 4.62 15.38 -5.44
C ARG A 89 4.60 14.11 -4.59
N THR A 90 5.59 13.96 -3.71
CA THR A 90 5.60 12.91 -2.68
C THR A 90 4.58 13.26 -1.60
N CYS A 91 3.46 12.54 -1.59
CA CYS A 91 2.36 12.73 -0.65
C CYS A 91 2.37 11.62 0.41
N ILE A 92 2.14 11.99 1.68
CA ILE A 92 1.97 11.03 2.78
C ILE A 92 0.85 11.47 3.72
N ILE A 93 0.18 10.49 4.33
CA ILE A 93 -0.60 10.69 5.56
C ILE A 93 0.27 10.37 6.80
N SER A 94 0.09 11.18 7.85
CA SER A 94 0.59 10.93 9.21
C SER A 94 -0.58 11.04 10.19
N TYR A 95 -0.64 10.16 11.18
CA TYR A 95 -1.80 10.05 12.06
C TYR A 95 -1.41 9.76 13.52
N GLY A 96 -2.34 10.01 14.45
CA GLY A 96 -2.32 9.59 15.85
C GLY A 96 -3.68 9.01 16.26
N LEU A 97 -3.69 8.17 17.31
CA LEU A 97 -4.93 7.68 17.92
C LEU A 97 -5.59 8.73 18.83
N THR A 98 -4.83 9.77 19.21
CA THR A 98 -5.30 10.94 19.94
C THR A 98 -4.90 12.20 19.18
N LEU A 99 -5.70 13.27 19.30
CA LEU A 99 -5.38 14.58 18.73
C LEU A 99 -3.98 15.04 19.16
N LYS A 100 -3.67 14.93 20.45
CA LYS A 100 -2.38 15.28 21.06
C LYS A 100 -1.18 14.56 20.44
N ASP A 101 -1.34 13.33 19.96
CA ASP A 101 -0.26 12.59 19.30
C ASP A 101 -0.10 12.96 17.82
N ALA A 102 -1.20 13.33 17.15
CA ALA A 102 -1.15 13.92 15.81
C ALA A 102 -0.50 15.32 15.84
N GLU A 103 -0.86 16.17 16.80
CA GLU A 103 -0.27 17.49 17.04
C GLU A 103 1.25 17.40 17.28
N LYS A 104 1.70 16.50 18.17
CA LYS A 104 3.14 16.27 18.40
C LYS A 104 3.87 15.89 17.12
N LYS A 105 3.27 15.04 16.26
CA LYS A 105 3.84 14.63 14.97
C LYS A 105 3.90 15.80 14.00
N LEU A 106 2.82 16.58 13.90
CA LEU A 106 2.72 17.76 13.04
C LEU A 106 3.74 18.83 13.43
N VAL A 107 3.83 19.19 14.71
CA VAL A 107 4.80 20.19 15.23
C VAL A 107 6.24 19.73 14.99
N LYS A 108 6.56 18.45 15.23
CA LYS A 108 7.89 17.90 14.93
C LYS A 108 8.23 17.98 13.44
N LEU A 109 7.28 17.70 12.55
CA LEU A 109 7.50 17.74 11.11
C LEU A 109 7.60 19.18 10.59
N ARG A 110 6.71 20.09 11.01
CA ARG A 110 6.80 21.53 10.72
C ARG A 110 8.15 22.09 11.15
N LYS A 111 8.59 21.84 12.40
CA LYS A 111 9.90 22.27 12.91
C LYS A 111 11.09 21.74 12.08
N ARG A 112 11.00 20.53 11.51
CA ARG A 112 12.03 19.98 10.61
C ARG A 112 12.15 20.81 9.33
N TYR A 113 11.03 21.09 8.67
CA TYR A 113 11.01 21.82 7.39
C TYR A 113 11.14 23.34 7.53
N SER A 114 10.82 23.92 8.69
CA SER A 114 11.09 25.34 8.99
C SER A 114 12.58 25.62 9.28
N LYS A 115 13.40 24.60 9.59
CA LYS A 115 14.81 24.80 9.96
C LYS A 115 15.65 25.11 8.71
N GLY A 116 16.45 26.18 8.78
CA GLY A 116 17.41 26.55 7.74
C GLY A 116 16.83 27.32 6.55
N GLY A 117 15.51 27.56 6.49
CA GLY A 117 14.90 28.40 5.46
C GLY A 117 14.87 27.79 4.04
N HIS A 118 15.34 26.55 3.86
CA HIS A 118 15.41 25.89 2.55
C HIS A 118 14.06 25.56 1.92
N TYR A 119 12.97 25.55 2.71
CA TYR A 119 11.64 25.14 2.26
C TYR A 119 10.59 26.24 2.46
N LYS A 120 9.76 26.48 1.45
CA LYS A 120 8.58 27.34 1.55
C LYS A 120 7.39 26.51 2.03
N ILE A 121 6.95 26.75 3.26
CA ILE A 121 5.80 26.04 3.84
C ILE A 121 4.51 26.70 3.36
N LYS A 122 3.57 25.88 2.88
CA LYS A 122 2.18 26.25 2.61
C LYS A 122 1.24 25.38 3.45
N TYR A 123 0.04 25.89 3.67
CA TYR A 123 -1.04 25.19 4.37
C TYR A 123 -2.23 25.04 3.43
N LEU A 124 -2.85 23.87 3.45
CA LEU A 124 -4.15 23.61 2.84
C LEU A 124 -5.18 23.62 3.96
N ALA A 125 -6.18 24.50 3.83
CA ALA A 125 -7.25 24.60 4.79
C ALA A 125 -8.14 23.35 4.72
N GLY A 126 -8.87 23.08 5.79
CA GLY A 126 -9.87 22.00 5.82
C GLY A 126 -10.95 22.09 4.73
N ASN A 127 -11.12 23.24 4.05
CA ASN A 127 -12.03 23.37 2.91
C ASN A 127 -11.40 23.00 1.56
N ASP A 128 -10.07 23.05 1.44
CA ASP A 128 -9.36 22.74 0.18
C ASP A 128 -9.25 21.23 -0.03
N PHE A 129 -9.01 20.48 1.05
CA PHE A 129 -8.83 19.03 1.01
C PHE A 129 -9.31 18.34 2.28
N LYS A 130 -10.09 17.26 2.14
CA LYS A 130 -10.47 16.36 3.24
C LYS A 130 -10.24 14.90 2.85
N PHE A 131 -9.67 14.11 3.75
CA PHE A 131 -9.57 12.66 3.58
C PHE A 131 -10.96 12.00 3.64
N ARG A 132 -11.23 11.05 2.74
CA ARG A 132 -12.41 10.19 2.76
C ARG A 132 -12.08 8.84 3.41
N VAL A 133 -12.96 8.32 4.25
CA VAL A 133 -12.77 7.04 4.96
C VAL A 133 -12.75 5.89 3.95
N ILE A 134 -11.61 5.22 3.80
CA ILE A 134 -11.52 4.02 2.94
C ILE A 134 -12.19 2.83 3.64
N SER A 135 -13.30 2.34 3.08
CA SER A 135 -13.92 1.05 3.45
C SER A 135 -13.28 -0.11 2.67
N HIS A 136 -13.59 -1.37 3.01
CA HIS A 136 -13.17 -2.52 2.19
C HIS A 136 -14.02 -2.69 0.92
N GLU A 137 -15.17 -2.03 0.84
CA GLU A 137 -16.10 -2.12 -0.29
C GLU A 137 -15.60 -1.27 -1.48
N GLU A 138 -15.02 -0.10 -1.21
CA GLU A 138 -14.45 0.80 -2.23
C GLU A 138 -13.27 0.13 -2.96
N LEU A 139 -12.37 -0.50 -2.21
CA LEU A 139 -11.18 -1.22 -2.71
C LEU A 139 -11.49 -2.38 -3.67
N ALA A 140 -12.66 -3.02 -3.54
CA ALA A 140 -13.05 -4.11 -4.42
C ALA A 140 -13.45 -3.65 -5.83
N THR A 141 -13.68 -2.34 -6.03
CA THR A 141 -14.19 -1.77 -7.29
C THR A 141 -13.06 -1.38 -8.26
N GLU A 142 -11.84 -1.18 -7.77
CA GLU A 142 -10.70 -0.70 -8.58
C GLU A 142 -9.71 -1.80 -9.03
N LEU A 143 -9.90 -3.07 -8.61
CA LEU A 143 -9.06 -4.16 -9.09
C LEU A 143 -9.20 -4.30 -10.61
N PRO A 144 -8.11 -4.20 -11.40
CA PRO A 144 -8.19 -4.40 -12.84
C PRO A 144 -8.66 -5.82 -13.12
N ILE A 145 -9.84 -5.96 -13.73
CA ILE A 145 -10.32 -7.25 -14.22
C ILE A 145 -9.24 -7.79 -15.18
N PRO A 146 -8.59 -8.92 -14.89
CA PRO A 146 -7.60 -9.48 -15.80
C PRO A 146 -8.33 -9.87 -17.08
N LYS A 147 -8.03 -9.18 -18.19
CA LYS A 147 -8.50 -9.57 -19.50
C LYS A 147 -7.89 -10.91 -19.86
N ILE A 148 -8.67 -11.98 -19.69
CA ILE A 148 -8.30 -13.31 -20.17
C ILE A 148 -8.36 -13.26 -21.69
N ASP A 149 -7.20 -13.27 -22.33
CA ASP A 149 -7.07 -13.26 -23.78
C ASP A 149 -7.32 -14.68 -24.30
N GLU A 150 -8.57 -15.01 -24.63
CA GLU A 150 -9.01 -16.38 -24.94
C GLU A 150 -8.38 -16.98 -26.22
N ASN A 151 -7.70 -16.18 -27.03
CA ASN A 151 -7.21 -16.59 -28.35
C ASN A 151 -5.95 -17.47 -28.38
N LYS A 152 -5.39 -17.87 -27.23
CA LYS A 152 -4.15 -18.69 -27.18
C LYS A 152 -4.35 -20.19 -26.95
N LYS A 153 -5.54 -20.74 -27.24
CA LYS A 153 -5.85 -22.17 -27.01
C LYS A 153 -6.53 -22.91 -28.17
N LYS A 154 -6.07 -22.74 -29.41
CA LYS A 154 -6.35 -23.63 -30.55
C LYS A 154 -5.25 -23.56 -31.62
N GLU A 155 -4.17 -24.32 -31.42
CA GLU A 155 -3.56 -25.16 -32.48
C GLU A 155 -2.42 -26.04 -31.93
N LYS A 156 -2.72 -27.32 -31.80
CA LYS A 156 -1.74 -28.42 -31.80
C LYS A 156 -2.45 -29.69 -32.24
N LYS A 157 -2.26 -30.10 -33.50
CA LYS A 157 -2.37 -31.47 -34.02
C LYS A 157 -1.96 -31.53 -35.51
N LEU A 158 -0.81 -32.17 -35.76
CA LEU A 158 -0.50 -32.99 -36.97
C LEU A 158 -0.61 -34.47 -36.49
N PRO A 159 -0.75 -35.52 -37.33
CA PRO A 159 -0.34 -35.65 -38.74
C PRO A 159 -1.54 -36.03 -39.67
N GLU A 160 -1.45 -36.51 -40.92
CA GLU A 160 -0.32 -36.86 -41.82
C GLU A 160 -0.72 -36.83 -43.31
N GLY A 161 0.25 -36.97 -44.23
CA GLY A 161 0.13 -37.80 -45.44
C GLY A 161 -0.65 -37.28 -46.67
N ASN A 162 0.07 -36.69 -47.64
CA ASN A 162 0.28 -37.34 -48.95
C ASN A 162 1.42 -36.68 -49.76
N ARG A 163 2.18 -37.51 -50.49
CA ARG A 163 3.32 -37.20 -51.38
C ARG A 163 2.94 -37.61 -52.82
N PRO A 164 3.75 -37.38 -53.88
CA PRO A 164 4.62 -36.23 -54.26
C PRO A 164 4.43 -35.87 -55.76
N VAL A 165 5.47 -35.34 -56.44
CA VAL A 165 5.63 -35.12 -57.92
C VAL A 165 4.89 -33.87 -58.44
N ALA A 166 5.40 -33.02 -59.34
CA ALA A 166 6.64 -32.88 -60.16
C ALA A 166 7.00 -31.36 -60.18
N ASP A 167 8.00 -30.77 -60.83
CA ASP A 167 9.29 -31.09 -61.48
C ASP A 167 9.59 -29.88 -62.41
N ASP A 168 10.85 -29.63 -62.74
CA ASP A 168 11.38 -28.73 -63.79
C ASP A 168 11.11 -27.20 -63.87
N SER A 169 12.21 -26.46 -64.12
CA SER A 169 12.39 -25.19 -64.87
C SER A 169 11.77 -23.88 -64.34
N GLU A 170 12.43 -22.70 -64.40
CA GLU A 170 13.74 -22.26 -64.97
C GLU A 170 14.59 -21.51 -63.92
#